data_AF-A0AAD3R999-F1
#
_entry.id   AF-A0AAD3R999-F1
#
_cell.length_a   1.000
_cell.length_b   1.000
_cell.length_c   1.000
_cell.angle_alpha   90.00
_cell.angle_beta   90.00
_cell.angle_gamma   90.00
#
_symmetry.space_group_name_H-M   'P 1'
#
loop_
_entity.id
_entity.type
_entity.pdbx_description
1 polymer ?
#
loop_
_entity_poly.entity_id
_entity_poly.type
_entity_poly.pdbx_seq_one_letter_code
_entity_poly.pdbx_strand_id
1 'polypeptide(L)'
;MISTLPGCTTAAMECMRQYISELLDFIADMHTLTKLKSHMKACCQPLHEDTFGGNLKVGLAQVAAMEISKGNHRDNKAVVRYLPWLYHPPSTMQQGPKEFIECVSHIRQLSWLLLGSLTHCALHQGSTSCMPIPLDAGSHIADHLIVILIGFPEQSKTSVLHMCSLFHAFMFAQLWTIYCEQAAAAPSLQNQNQTEFSSSAILTGLEFWSRVTPSILQLMAHNKVMVEMVCLHVISLMEALQECNSTIFVKLIPMWLPMIQSNLKHLSAGLQLRLQAIQNRVNHQCLQGQTSGAPPFALRKWLQCTQFKMAQVEIQSSEAASQFYPM
;
A
#
# COMPACT_ATOMS: atom_id res chain seq x y z
N MET A 1 -2.85 42.82 -7.06
CA MET A 1 -4.31 42.97 -6.86
C MET A 1 -5.06 41.66 -7.14
N ILE A 2 -4.51 40.50 -6.70
CA ILE A 2 -5.16 39.18 -6.77
C ILE A 2 -4.74 38.42 -5.51
N SER A 3 -5.15 38.92 -4.33
CA SER A 3 -4.82 38.30 -3.04
C SER A 3 -5.99 38.27 -2.08
N THR A 4 -7.23 38.29 -2.59
CA THR A 4 -8.47 38.22 -1.79
C THR A 4 -9.64 37.73 -2.64
N LEU A 5 -9.57 36.54 -3.22
CA LEU A 5 -10.79 35.80 -3.56
C LEU A 5 -11.04 34.82 -2.41
N PRO A 6 -12.17 34.90 -1.69
CA PRO A 6 -12.61 33.82 -0.82
C PRO A 6 -12.68 32.56 -1.69
N GLY A 7 -12.01 31.49 -1.28
CA GLY A 7 -11.92 30.26 -2.09
C GLY A 7 -13.32 29.83 -2.53
N CYS A 8 -13.61 29.93 -3.82
CA CYS A 8 -14.87 29.48 -4.38
C CYS A 8 -14.95 27.97 -4.16
N THR A 9 -15.76 27.54 -3.20
CA THR A 9 -16.10 26.13 -3.02
C THR A 9 -17.01 25.74 -4.18
N THR A 10 -16.49 24.93 -5.10
CA THR A 10 -17.18 24.55 -6.34
C THR A 10 -18.32 23.53 -6.12
N ALA A 11 -18.65 23.21 -4.86
CA ALA A 11 -19.54 22.12 -4.43
C ALA A 11 -19.23 20.76 -5.08
N ALA A 12 -18.06 20.61 -5.73
CA ALA A 12 -17.73 19.44 -6.53
C ALA A 12 -17.63 18.18 -5.66
N MET A 13 -17.12 18.32 -4.42
CA MET A 13 -17.04 17.21 -3.48
C MET A 13 -18.42 16.73 -3.02
N GLU A 14 -19.39 17.64 -2.86
CA GLU A 14 -20.78 17.29 -2.54
C GLU A 14 -21.42 16.49 -3.68
N CYS A 15 -21.17 16.85 -4.94
CA CYS A 15 -21.64 16.09 -6.09
C CYS A 15 -20.99 14.70 -6.18
N MET A 16 -19.70 14.58 -5.84
CA MET A 16 -18.97 13.31 -5.89
C MET A 16 -19.38 12.33 -4.78
N ARG A 17 -19.94 12.79 -3.67
CA ARG A 17 -20.30 11.97 -2.51
C ARG A 17 -21.27 10.83 -2.84
N GLN A 18 -22.16 11.00 -3.81
CA GLN A 18 -23.10 9.95 -4.18
C GLN A 18 -22.48 8.84 -5.04
N TYR A 19 -21.26 9.06 -5.56
CA TYR A 19 -20.57 8.15 -6.48
C TYR A 19 -19.40 7.39 -5.82
N ILE A 20 -19.28 7.43 -4.49
CA ILE A 20 -18.12 6.84 -3.80
C ILE A 20 -18.02 5.32 -4.03
N SER A 21 -19.16 4.62 -4.09
CA SER A 21 -19.17 3.18 -4.39
C SER A 21 -18.61 2.92 -5.79
N GLU A 22 -19.08 3.66 -6.79
CA GLU A 22 -18.64 3.56 -8.18
C GLU A 22 -17.17 3.95 -8.35
N LEU A 23 -16.68 4.93 -7.59
CA LEU A 23 -15.26 5.25 -7.55
C LEU A 23 -14.43 4.10 -7.01
N LEU A 24 -14.88 3.46 -5.92
CA LEU A 24 -14.19 2.32 -5.33
C LEU A 24 -14.18 1.11 -6.28
N ASP A 25 -15.28 0.87 -6.99
CA ASP A 25 -15.37 -0.17 -8.03
C ASP A 25 -14.42 0.13 -9.18
N PHE A 26 -14.38 1.38 -9.65
CA PHE A 26 -13.48 1.82 -10.72
C PHE A 26 -12.00 1.63 -10.35
N ILE A 27 -11.63 1.98 -9.11
CA ILE A 27 -10.26 1.85 -8.61
C ILE A 27 -9.90 0.36 -8.42
N ALA A 28 -10.84 -0.45 -7.94
CA ALA A 28 -10.65 -1.88 -7.73
C ALA A 28 -10.54 -2.70 -9.03
N ASP A 29 -11.28 -2.31 -10.09
CA ASP A 29 -11.26 -3.02 -11.36
C ASP A 29 -9.83 -3.07 -11.95
N MET A 30 -9.32 -4.29 -12.07
CA MET A 30 -8.00 -4.59 -12.62
C MET A 30 -7.89 -4.18 -14.10
N HIS A 31 -9.00 -4.23 -14.83
CA HIS A 31 -9.01 -4.02 -16.27
C HIS A 31 -9.15 -2.55 -16.65
N THR A 32 -9.50 -1.67 -15.71
CA THR A 32 -9.69 -0.22 -15.95
C THR A 32 -8.51 0.40 -16.70
N LEU A 33 -7.27 0.08 -16.30
CA LEU A 33 -6.07 0.69 -16.90
C LEU A 33 -5.85 0.24 -18.35
N THR A 34 -6.02 -1.05 -18.64
CA THR A 34 -5.91 -1.59 -20.01
C THR A 34 -7.02 -1.04 -20.90
N LYS A 35 -8.27 -0.99 -20.40
CA LYS A 35 -9.42 -0.40 -21.12
C LYS A 35 -9.15 1.06 -21.46
N LEU A 36 -8.70 1.85 -20.48
CA LEU A 36 -8.39 3.27 -20.69
C LEU A 36 -7.24 3.46 -21.69
N LYS A 37 -6.18 2.68 -21.58
CA LYS A 37 -5.06 2.69 -22.55
C LYS A 37 -5.54 2.38 -23.96
N SER A 38 -6.41 1.38 -24.13
CA SER A 38 -6.99 1.04 -25.44
C SER A 38 -7.87 2.15 -26.01
N HIS A 39 -8.67 2.82 -25.16
CA HIS A 39 -9.54 3.91 -25.56
C HIS A 39 -8.74 5.16 -26.00
N MET A 40 -7.70 5.53 -25.26
CA MET A 40 -6.86 6.69 -25.62
C MET A 40 -6.14 6.50 -26.96
N LYS A 41 -5.68 5.27 -27.24
CA LYS A 41 -5.11 4.90 -28.54
C LYS A 41 -6.12 5.11 -29.68
N ALA A 42 -7.38 4.74 -29.46
CA ALA A 42 -8.44 4.92 -30.45
C ALA A 42 -8.82 6.40 -30.65
N CYS A 43 -8.68 7.24 -29.63
CA CYS A 43 -9.03 8.67 -29.67
C CYS A 43 -7.89 9.60 -30.15
N CYS A 44 -6.73 9.06 -30.55
CA CYS A 44 -5.56 9.83 -31.00
C CYS A 44 -5.12 10.95 -30.02
N GLN A 45 -5.36 10.79 -28.72
CA GLN A 45 -4.91 11.76 -27.72
C GLN A 45 -3.55 11.35 -27.16
N PRO A 46 -2.47 12.12 -27.42
CA PRO A 46 -1.13 11.81 -26.94
C PRO A 46 -0.98 12.26 -25.48
N LEU A 47 -1.79 11.73 -24.58
CA LEU A 47 -1.45 11.74 -23.16
C LEU A 47 -0.33 10.72 -22.93
N HIS A 48 0.46 10.89 -21.88
CA HIS A 48 1.50 9.93 -21.54
C HIS A 48 0.84 8.59 -21.15
N GLU A 49 0.64 7.71 -22.14
CA GLU A 49 -0.25 6.54 -22.05
C GLU A 49 0.06 5.64 -20.86
N ASP A 50 1.34 5.54 -20.50
CA ASP A 50 1.81 4.67 -19.42
C ASP A 50 1.66 5.27 -18.01
N THR A 51 1.27 6.54 -17.89
CA THR A 51 1.13 7.22 -16.58
C THR A 51 -0.26 7.77 -16.33
N PHE A 52 -1.01 8.15 -17.38
CA PHE A 52 -2.34 8.75 -17.23
C PHE A 52 -3.30 7.90 -16.41
N GLY A 53 -3.43 6.60 -16.72
CA GLY A 53 -4.36 5.74 -16.00
C GLY A 53 -4.03 5.58 -14.51
N GLY A 54 -2.73 5.49 -14.18
CA GLY A 54 -2.29 5.48 -12.78
C GLY A 54 -2.59 6.81 -12.07
N ASN A 55 -2.36 7.94 -12.74
CA ASN A 55 -2.68 9.27 -12.20
C ASN A 55 -4.18 9.40 -11.94
N LEU A 56 -5.02 8.91 -12.85
CA LEU A 56 -6.47 8.93 -12.72
C LEU A 56 -6.91 8.09 -11.52
N LYS A 57 -6.44 6.84 -11.38
CA LYS A 57 -6.78 5.99 -10.23
C LYS A 57 -6.37 6.64 -8.90
N VAL A 58 -5.17 7.22 -8.79
CA VAL A 58 -4.74 7.92 -7.56
C VAL A 58 -5.53 9.19 -7.31
N GLY A 59 -5.89 9.95 -8.34
CA GLY A 59 -6.76 11.12 -8.22
C GLY A 59 -8.14 10.76 -7.67
N LEU A 60 -8.76 9.71 -8.19
CA LEU A 60 -10.05 9.23 -7.69
C LEU A 60 -9.93 8.59 -6.30
N ALA A 61 -8.83 7.90 -6.02
CA ALA A 61 -8.56 7.34 -4.70
C ALA A 61 -8.38 8.43 -3.64
N GLN A 62 -7.81 9.59 -3.98
CA GLN A 62 -7.77 10.75 -3.09
C GLN A 62 -9.18 11.22 -2.73
N VAL A 63 -10.08 11.32 -3.71
CA VAL A 63 -11.48 11.73 -3.50
C VAL A 63 -12.19 10.72 -2.58
N ALA A 64 -12.09 9.42 -2.88
CA ALA A 64 -12.68 8.37 -2.06
C ALA A 64 -12.10 8.38 -0.63
N ALA A 65 -10.78 8.52 -0.48
CA ALA A 65 -10.11 8.56 0.81
C ALA A 65 -10.59 9.74 1.66
N MET A 66 -10.67 10.94 1.09
CA MET A 66 -11.16 12.13 1.79
C MET A 66 -12.61 11.96 2.27
N GLU A 67 -13.48 11.39 1.44
CA GLU A 67 -14.90 11.25 1.80
C GLU A 67 -15.12 10.16 2.85
N ILE A 68 -14.43 9.02 2.76
CA ILE A 68 -14.47 7.98 3.78
C ILE A 68 -13.93 8.52 5.11
N SER A 69 -12.82 9.27 5.08
CA SER A 69 -12.22 9.88 6.27
C SER A 69 -13.20 10.79 7.02
N LYS A 70 -13.99 11.60 6.31
CA LYS A 70 -15.02 12.47 6.90
C LYS A 70 -16.14 11.68 7.58
N GLY A 71 -16.46 10.49 7.07
CA GLY A 71 -17.50 9.64 7.63
C GLY A 71 -17.04 8.74 8.80
N ASN A 72 -15.74 8.65 9.07
CA ASN A 72 -15.13 7.83 10.12
C ASN A 72 -14.91 8.60 11.42
N HIS A 73 -15.99 9.14 12.02
CA HIS A 73 -15.86 9.90 13.27
C HIS A 73 -15.72 9.01 14.53
N ARG A 74 -16.75 8.28 14.95
CA ARG A 74 -16.69 7.40 16.13
C ARG A 74 -16.95 5.93 15.83
N ASP A 75 -17.91 5.63 14.94
CA ASP A 75 -18.35 4.25 14.69
C ASP A 75 -17.87 3.68 13.34
N ASN A 76 -16.89 4.32 12.69
CA ASN A 76 -16.34 3.88 11.40
C ASN A 76 -17.42 3.59 10.32
N LYS A 77 -18.54 4.33 10.34
CA LYS A 77 -19.74 4.04 9.52
C LYS A 77 -19.46 4.05 8.02
N ALA A 78 -18.57 4.93 7.56
CA ALA A 78 -18.20 4.97 6.15
C ALA A 78 -17.44 3.71 5.73
N VAL A 79 -16.48 3.26 6.53
CA VAL A 79 -15.77 1.99 6.28
C VAL A 79 -16.72 0.81 6.29
N VAL A 80 -17.62 0.72 7.27
CA VAL A 80 -18.61 -0.38 7.32
C VAL A 80 -19.52 -0.36 6.10
N ARG A 81 -19.87 0.82 5.58
CA ARG A 81 -20.69 0.96 4.37
C ARG A 81 -19.94 0.57 3.10
N TYR A 82 -18.74 1.09 2.91
CA TYR A 82 -18.03 1.01 1.63
C TYR A 82 -17.03 -0.15 1.54
N LEU A 83 -16.57 -0.66 2.69
CA LEU A 83 -15.62 -1.75 2.83
C LEU A 83 -16.14 -2.76 3.89
N PRO A 84 -17.34 -3.32 3.74
CA PRO A 84 -17.96 -4.18 4.76
C PRO A 84 -17.14 -5.45 5.05
N TRP A 85 -16.33 -5.89 4.09
CA TRP A 85 -15.46 -7.05 4.20
C TRP A 85 -14.24 -6.81 5.12
N LEU A 86 -13.87 -5.55 5.38
CA LEU A 86 -12.61 -5.21 6.07
C LEU A 86 -12.50 -5.82 7.48
N TYR A 87 -13.61 -5.88 8.21
CA TYR A 87 -13.67 -6.44 9.57
C TYR A 87 -14.04 -7.93 9.58
N HIS A 88 -14.15 -8.57 8.42
CA HIS A 88 -14.57 -9.95 8.27
C HIS A 88 -13.58 -10.75 7.39
N PRO A 89 -12.30 -10.86 7.81
CA PRO A 89 -11.33 -11.63 7.05
C PRO A 89 -11.70 -13.12 7.01
N PRO A 90 -11.32 -13.87 5.95
CA PRO A 90 -11.56 -15.31 5.87
C PRO A 90 -10.92 -16.05 7.04
N SER A 91 -11.66 -17.02 7.61
CA SER A 91 -11.14 -17.85 8.70
C SER A 91 -10.03 -18.78 8.21
N THR A 92 -9.11 -19.17 9.11
CA THR A 92 -8.04 -20.13 8.81
C THR A 92 -8.53 -21.51 8.38
N MET A 93 -9.79 -21.86 8.68
CA MET A 93 -10.41 -23.13 8.28
C MET A 93 -10.99 -23.10 6.85
N GLN A 94 -11.10 -21.92 6.24
CA GLN A 94 -11.75 -21.69 4.93
C GLN A 94 -10.76 -21.10 3.91
N GLN A 95 -9.52 -21.58 3.88
CA GLN A 95 -8.51 -21.07 2.95
C GLN A 95 -8.50 -21.87 1.65
N GLY A 96 -9.23 -21.40 0.64
CA GLY A 96 -9.24 -21.98 -0.71
C GLY A 96 -8.87 -20.97 -1.81
N PRO A 97 -8.88 -21.39 -3.09
CA PRO A 97 -8.59 -20.51 -4.23
C PRO A 97 -9.49 -19.26 -4.30
N LYS A 98 -10.75 -19.39 -3.85
CA LYS A 98 -11.71 -18.29 -3.83
C LYS A 98 -11.31 -17.24 -2.78
N GLU A 99 -11.06 -17.65 -1.55
CA GLU A 99 -10.70 -16.74 -0.46
C GLU A 99 -9.33 -16.10 -0.71
N PHE A 100 -8.41 -16.83 -1.36
CA PHE A 100 -7.15 -16.29 -1.83
C PHE A 100 -7.36 -15.11 -2.79
N ILE A 101 -8.13 -15.30 -3.86
CA ILE A 101 -8.30 -14.26 -4.89
C ILE A 101 -9.13 -13.07 -4.38
N GLU A 102 -10.11 -13.32 -3.49
CA GLU A 102 -10.85 -12.28 -2.79
C GLU A 102 -9.91 -11.42 -1.93
N CYS A 103 -9.03 -12.03 -1.13
CA CYS A 103 -8.02 -11.31 -0.38
C CYS A 103 -7.07 -10.51 -1.29
N VAL A 104 -6.63 -11.07 -2.42
CA VAL A 104 -5.81 -10.31 -3.39
C VAL A 104 -6.56 -9.07 -3.91
N SER A 105 -7.84 -9.20 -4.22
CA SER A 105 -8.69 -8.08 -4.66
C SER A 105 -8.81 -7.00 -3.58
N HIS A 106 -9.11 -7.40 -2.34
CA HIS A 106 -9.19 -6.51 -1.18
C HIS A 106 -7.90 -5.74 -0.94
N ILE A 107 -6.75 -6.42 -0.96
CA ILE A 107 -5.44 -5.80 -0.76
C ILE A 107 -5.07 -4.85 -1.90
N ARG A 108 -5.43 -5.16 -3.14
CA ARG A 108 -5.27 -4.24 -4.27
C ARG A 108 -6.11 -2.98 -4.11
N GLN A 109 -7.39 -3.12 -3.75
CA GLN A 109 -8.29 -1.99 -3.53
C GLN A 109 -7.79 -1.08 -2.40
N LEU A 110 -7.38 -1.66 -1.26
CA LEU A 110 -6.81 -0.89 -0.15
C LEU A 110 -5.49 -0.23 -0.53
N SER A 111 -4.65 -0.87 -1.34
CA SER A 111 -3.39 -0.28 -1.79
C SER A 111 -3.63 1.03 -2.55
N TRP A 112 -4.59 1.06 -3.48
CA TRP A 112 -4.94 2.30 -4.17
C TRP A 112 -5.54 3.35 -3.24
N LEU A 113 -6.41 2.94 -2.32
CA LEU A 113 -7.04 3.84 -1.35
C LEU A 113 -6.01 4.50 -0.42
N LEU A 114 -5.07 3.72 0.12
CA LEU A 114 -3.97 4.23 0.95
C LEU A 114 -3.01 5.09 0.15
N LEU A 115 -2.69 4.72 -1.09
CA LEU A 115 -1.87 5.54 -1.98
C LEU A 115 -2.52 6.90 -2.26
N GLY A 116 -3.84 6.93 -2.47
CA GLY A 116 -4.61 8.18 -2.58
C GLY A 116 -4.51 9.00 -1.29
N SER A 117 -4.80 8.37 -0.15
CA SER A 117 -4.72 9.00 1.17
C SER A 117 -3.35 9.64 1.44
N LEU A 118 -2.28 8.88 1.22
CA LEU A 118 -0.90 9.33 1.42
C LEU A 118 -0.49 10.43 0.45
N THR A 119 -0.92 10.34 -0.82
CA THR A 119 -0.70 11.39 -1.82
C THR A 119 -1.35 12.70 -1.38
N HIS A 120 -2.59 12.65 -0.90
CA HIS A 120 -3.28 13.84 -0.39
C HIS A 120 -2.52 14.46 0.78
N CYS A 121 -2.14 13.65 1.79
CA CYS A 121 -1.37 14.11 2.95
C CYS A 121 -0.02 14.72 2.54
N ALA A 122 0.68 14.13 1.58
CA ALA A 122 1.97 14.62 1.11
C ALA A 122 1.86 15.94 0.34
N LEU A 123 0.74 16.21 -0.34
CA LEU A 123 0.49 17.45 -1.09
C LEU A 123 -0.04 18.59 -0.21
N HIS A 124 -0.92 18.28 0.75
CA HIS A 124 -1.64 19.26 1.57
C HIS A 124 -1.23 19.22 3.05
N GLN A 125 0.03 19.59 3.32
CA GLN A 125 0.55 19.69 4.69
C GLN A 125 -0.25 20.73 5.50
N GLY A 126 -0.74 20.33 6.68
CA GLY A 126 -1.56 21.19 7.56
C GLY A 126 -3.07 21.14 7.32
N SER A 127 -3.55 20.32 6.37
CA SER A 127 -4.98 20.05 6.18
C SER A 127 -5.50 18.97 7.15
N THR A 128 -6.82 18.78 7.20
CA THR A 128 -7.46 17.70 7.98
C THR A 128 -6.88 16.34 7.62
N SER A 129 -6.67 15.50 8.64
CA SER A 129 -6.15 14.14 8.48
C SER A 129 -6.99 13.33 7.48
N CYS A 130 -6.36 12.82 6.42
CA CYS A 130 -6.98 11.90 5.47
C CYS A 130 -6.66 10.48 5.94
N MET A 131 -7.59 9.88 6.68
CA MET A 131 -7.49 8.55 7.29
C MET A 131 -8.71 7.70 6.95
N PRO A 132 -8.81 7.16 5.72
CA PRO A 132 -9.97 6.38 5.30
C PRO A 132 -10.04 5.01 5.97
N ILE A 133 -8.92 4.46 6.44
CA ILE A 133 -8.84 3.16 7.11
C ILE A 133 -8.50 3.39 8.59
N PRO A 134 -9.40 3.01 9.50
CA PRO A 134 -9.15 3.05 10.94
C PRO A 134 -7.94 2.20 11.33
N LEU A 135 -7.11 2.68 12.26
CA LEU A 135 -5.89 1.98 12.67
C LEU A 135 -6.18 0.64 13.36
N ASP A 136 -7.30 0.55 14.08
CA ASP A 136 -7.79 -0.69 14.71
C ASP A 136 -8.16 -1.80 13.70
N ALA A 137 -8.39 -1.45 12.43
CA ALA A 137 -8.57 -2.44 11.36
C ALA A 137 -7.27 -3.19 10.98
N GLY A 138 -6.10 -2.76 11.49
CA GLY A 138 -4.79 -3.32 11.13
C GLY A 138 -4.66 -4.82 11.37
N SER A 139 -5.32 -5.35 12.41
CA SER A 139 -5.33 -6.78 12.71
C SER A 139 -6.06 -7.60 11.64
N HIS A 140 -7.25 -7.15 11.21
CA HIS A 140 -8.03 -7.80 10.16
C HIS A 140 -7.35 -7.72 8.79
N ILE A 141 -6.72 -6.58 8.50
CA ILE A 141 -5.92 -6.41 7.29
C ILE A 141 -4.74 -7.40 7.26
N ALA A 142 -4.07 -7.60 8.40
CA ALA A 142 -3.02 -8.61 8.52
C ALA A 142 -3.55 -10.01 8.22
N ASP A 143 -4.75 -10.35 8.68
CA ASP A 143 -5.38 -11.64 8.41
C ASP A 143 -5.64 -11.86 6.89
N HIS A 144 -6.08 -10.83 6.17
CA HIS A 144 -6.17 -10.88 4.69
C HIS A 144 -4.80 -11.13 4.02
N LEU A 145 -3.74 -10.46 4.48
CA LEU A 145 -2.38 -10.70 3.97
C LEU A 145 -1.91 -12.11 4.27
N ILE A 146 -2.19 -12.63 5.46
CA ILE A 146 -1.79 -13.97 5.88
C ILE A 146 -2.43 -15.03 4.98
N VAL A 147 -3.70 -14.87 4.58
CA VAL A 147 -4.36 -15.76 3.60
C VAL A 147 -3.61 -15.78 2.26
N ILE A 148 -3.18 -14.61 1.76
CA ILE A 148 -2.38 -14.52 0.53
C ILE A 148 -1.03 -15.21 0.72
N LEU A 149 -0.32 -14.93 1.81
CA LEU A 149 1.01 -15.48 2.06
C LEU A 149 0.98 -17.01 2.20
N ILE A 150 0.00 -17.55 2.94
CA ILE A 150 -0.14 -19.00 3.13
C ILE A 150 -0.56 -19.69 1.83
N GLY A 151 -1.50 -19.11 1.07
CA GLY A 151 -1.99 -19.71 -0.17
C GLY A 151 -1.03 -19.57 -1.37
N PHE A 152 -0.06 -18.66 -1.31
CA PHE A 152 0.80 -18.35 -2.46
C PHE A 152 1.55 -19.57 -3.08
N PRO A 153 2.15 -20.48 -2.29
CA PRO A 153 2.89 -21.62 -2.86
C PRO A 153 2.03 -22.51 -3.76
N GLU A 154 0.74 -22.63 -3.45
CA GLU A 154 -0.22 -23.43 -4.20
C GLU A 154 -0.85 -22.65 -5.36
N GLN A 155 -1.23 -21.39 -5.10
CA GLN A 155 -2.07 -20.62 -6.02
C GLN A 155 -1.29 -19.83 -7.08
N SER A 156 0.00 -19.52 -6.84
CA SER A 156 0.81 -18.62 -7.68
C SER A 156 0.95 -19.01 -9.15
N LYS A 157 0.72 -20.29 -9.50
CA LYS A 157 0.86 -20.82 -10.87
C LYS A 157 -0.43 -20.73 -11.69
N THR A 158 -1.55 -20.34 -11.08
CA THR A 158 -2.88 -20.36 -11.71
C THR A 158 -3.03 -19.26 -12.77
N SER A 159 -2.53 -18.05 -12.51
CA SER A 159 -2.52 -16.95 -13.48
C SER A 159 -1.50 -15.89 -13.10
N VAL A 160 -1.25 -14.93 -14.01
CA VAL A 160 -0.35 -13.79 -13.72
C VAL A 160 -0.84 -12.97 -12.52
N LEU A 161 -2.17 -12.80 -12.36
CA LEU A 161 -2.72 -12.15 -11.17
C LEU A 161 -2.35 -12.89 -9.87
N HIS A 162 -2.41 -14.23 -9.88
CA HIS A 162 -2.00 -15.02 -8.71
C HIS A 162 -0.49 -14.95 -8.49
N MET A 163 0.31 -14.95 -9.56
CA MET A 163 1.76 -14.78 -9.48
C MET A 163 2.14 -13.41 -8.88
N CYS A 164 1.43 -12.35 -9.24
CA CYS A 164 1.64 -10.99 -8.75
C CYS A 164 1.08 -10.74 -7.34
N SER A 165 0.42 -11.72 -6.71
CA SER A 165 -0.18 -11.54 -5.38
C SER A 165 0.85 -11.19 -4.28
N LEU A 166 2.07 -11.76 -4.30
CA LEU A 166 3.14 -11.33 -3.39
C LEU A 166 3.53 -9.88 -3.61
N PHE A 167 3.61 -9.41 -4.85
CA PHE A 167 3.85 -8.00 -5.12
C PHE A 167 2.78 -7.14 -4.44
N HIS A 168 1.50 -7.47 -4.58
CA HIS A 168 0.42 -6.70 -3.94
C HIS A 168 0.48 -6.75 -2.41
N ALA A 169 0.76 -7.92 -1.81
CA ALA A 169 0.90 -8.04 -0.37
C ALA A 169 2.04 -7.19 0.20
N PHE A 170 3.23 -7.24 -0.43
CA PHE A 170 4.39 -6.46 0.02
C PHE A 170 4.26 -4.96 -0.28
N MET A 171 3.64 -4.58 -1.42
CA MET A 171 3.35 -3.18 -1.72
C MET A 171 2.36 -2.58 -0.73
N PHE A 172 1.30 -3.33 -0.40
CA PHE A 172 0.36 -2.92 0.63
C PHE A 172 1.05 -2.76 1.98
N ALA A 173 1.90 -3.72 2.38
CA ALA A 173 2.61 -3.65 3.65
C ALA A 173 3.54 -2.41 3.75
N GLN A 174 4.15 -1.98 2.64
CA GLN A 174 4.87 -0.70 2.58
C GLN A 174 3.92 0.49 2.82
N LEU A 175 2.82 0.55 2.07
CA LEU A 175 1.82 1.61 2.18
C LEU A 175 1.22 1.69 3.59
N TRP A 176 0.86 0.57 4.18
CA TRP A 176 0.32 0.49 5.55
C TRP A 176 1.32 1.00 6.59
N THR A 177 2.59 0.64 6.44
CA THR A 177 3.65 1.11 7.35
C THR A 177 3.77 2.63 7.30
N ILE A 178 3.88 3.22 6.10
CA ILE A 178 3.96 4.68 5.93
C ILE A 178 2.66 5.36 6.37
N TYR A 179 1.50 4.74 6.14
CA TYR A 179 0.21 5.23 6.58
C TYR A 179 0.10 5.36 8.10
N CYS A 180 0.55 4.36 8.85
CA CYS A 180 0.64 4.41 10.31
C CYS A 180 1.56 5.54 10.78
N GLU A 181 2.69 5.76 10.11
CA GLU A 181 3.62 6.85 10.45
C GLU A 181 3.05 8.24 10.15
N GLN A 182 2.34 8.40 9.03
CA GLN A 182 1.65 9.65 8.72
C GLN A 182 0.53 9.94 9.73
N ALA A 183 -0.19 8.91 10.19
CA ALA A 183 -1.16 9.05 11.26
C ALA A 183 -0.51 9.53 12.57
N ALA A 184 0.67 8.99 12.90
CA ALA A 184 1.42 9.40 14.08
C ALA A 184 1.95 10.84 13.99
N ALA A 185 2.25 11.32 12.77
CA ALA A 185 2.76 12.66 12.51
C ALA A 185 1.68 13.73 12.34
N ALA A 186 0.40 13.36 12.29
CA ALA A 186 -0.69 14.30 12.04
C ALA A 186 -0.84 15.32 13.19
N PRO A 187 -0.93 16.63 12.90
CA PRO A 187 -1.18 17.63 13.92
C PRO A 187 -2.61 17.52 14.45
N SER A 188 -2.78 17.11 15.72
CA SER A 188 -4.08 17.09 16.37
C SER A 188 -4.42 18.48 16.91
N LEU A 189 -5.61 19.00 16.59
CA LEU A 189 -6.13 20.29 17.07
C LEU A 189 -6.46 20.33 18.58
N GLN A 190 -6.19 19.27 19.35
CA GLN A 190 -6.50 19.18 20.78
C GLN A 190 -5.27 18.71 21.57
N ASN A 191 -4.80 19.59 22.45
CA ASN A 191 -3.41 19.69 22.89
C ASN A 191 -3.08 18.93 24.19
N GLN A 192 -3.60 17.71 24.40
CA GLN A 192 -3.23 16.89 25.58
C GLN A 192 -2.97 15.39 25.31
N ASN A 193 -3.47 14.79 24.22
CA ASN A 193 -3.32 13.33 23.97
C ASN A 193 -2.48 12.98 22.72
N GLN A 194 -1.74 13.94 22.15
CA GLN A 194 -1.03 13.74 20.89
C GLN A 194 0.06 12.66 21.00
N THR A 195 0.86 12.67 22.09
CA THR A 195 1.94 11.70 22.30
C THR A 195 1.42 10.26 22.43
N GLU A 196 0.26 10.06 23.07
CA GLU A 196 -0.38 8.76 23.19
C GLU A 196 -0.92 8.26 21.85
N PHE A 197 -1.58 9.12 21.07
CA PHE A 197 -2.09 8.78 19.73
C PHE A 197 -0.94 8.46 18.76
N SER A 198 0.12 9.28 18.74
CA SER A 198 1.32 9.01 17.93
C SER A 198 1.97 7.68 18.31
N SER A 199 2.04 7.36 19.61
CA SER A 199 2.57 6.08 20.08
C SER A 199 1.68 4.91 19.67
N SER A 200 0.36 5.07 19.75
CA SER A 200 -0.62 4.05 19.33
C SER A 200 -0.51 3.72 17.85
N ALA A 201 -0.38 4.71 16.97
CA ALA A 201 -0.29 4.46 15.53
C ALA A 201 1.00 3.70 15.14
N ILE A 202 2.13 4.06 15.76
CA ILE A 202 3.39 3.31 15.59
C ILE A 202 3.25 1.89 16.13
N LEU A 203 2.59 1.70 17.27
CA LEU A 203 2.34 0.38 17.85
C LEU A 203 1.49 -0.49 16.92
N THR A 204 0.40 0.05 16.37
CA THR A 204 -0.44 -0.64 15.37
C THR A 204 0.37 -1.14 14.18
N GLY A 205 1.29 -0.31 13.66
CA GLY A 205 2.17 -0.72 12.58
C GLY A 205 3.11 -1.87 12.98
N LEU A 206 3.63 -1.87 14.20
CA LEU A 206 4.46 -2.96 14.72
C LEU A 206 3.65 -4.25 14.98
N GLU A 207 2.42 -4.13 15.49
CA GLU A 207 1.52 -5.27 15.70
C GLU A 207 1.10 -5.93 14.38
N PHE A 208 0.88 -5.13 13.33
CA PHE A 208 0.68 -5.66 11.98
C PHE A 208 1.87 -6.52 11.56
N TRP A 209 3.10 -6.03 11.74
CA TRP A 209 4.29 -6.77 11.37
C TRP A 209 4.57 -8.01 12.24
N SER A 210 4.21 -7.99 13.52
CA SER A 210 4.33 -9.16 14.39
C SER A 210 3.42 -10.31 13.94
N ARG A 211 2.27 -10.00 13.35
CA ARG A 211 1.35 -10.99 12.75
C ARG A 211 1.79 -11.49 11.38
N VAL A 212 2.28 -10.60 10.51
CA VAL A 212 2.60 -10.93 9.12
C VAL A 212 3.96 -11.65 8.98
N THR A 213 4.95 -11.29 9.80
CA THR A 213 6.33 -11.82 9.69
C THR A 213 6.41 -13.35 9.81
N PRO A 214 5.67 -14.03 10.72
CA PRO A 214 5.64 -15.49 10.77
C PRO A 214 5.27 -16.17 9.44
N SER A 215 4.28 -15.64 8.71
CA SER A 215 3.86 -16.19 7.41
C SER A 215 4.92 -15.96 6.32
N ILE A 216 5.67 -14.85 6.38
CA ILE A 216 6.83 -14.62 5.51
C ILE A 216 7.92 -15.66 5.77
N LEU A 217 8.22 -15.93 7.04
CA LEU A 217 9.18 -16.97 7.43
C LEU A 217 8.75 -18.36 6.94
N GLN A 218 7.46 -18.69 7.07
CA GLN A 218 6.90 -19.94 6.58
C GLN A 218 7.06 -20.08 5.06
N LEU A 219 6.80 -19.00 4.30
CA LEU A 219 7.03 -18.97 2.86
C LEU A 219 8.50 -19.22 2.50
N MET A 220 9.43 -18.57 3.22
CA MET A 220 10.87 -18.78 3.01
C MET A 220 11.29 -20.22 3.32
N ALA A 221 10.61 -20.91 4.24
CA ALA A 221 10.90 -22.31 4.54
C ALA A 221 10.44 -23.31 3.45
N HIS A 222 9.66 -22.87 2.46
CA HIS A 222 9.00 -23.78 1.51
C HIS A 222 9.97 -24.46 0.53
N ASN A 223 10.71 -23.69 -0.28
CA ASN A 223 11.76 -24.21 -1.17
C ASN A 223 12.74 -23.10 -1.60
N LYS A 224 13.86 -23.46 -2.22
CA LYS A 224 14.92 -22.51 -2.62
C LYS A 224 14.44 -21.38 -3.54
N VAL A 225 13.57 -21.69 -4.51
CA VAL A 225 13.03 -20.68 -5.45
C VAL A 225 12.16 -19.67 -4.68
N MET A 226 11.37 -20.17 -3.72
CA MET A 226 10.54 -19.36 -2.85
C MET A 226 11.38 -18.47 -1.93
N VAL A 227 12.48 -18.98 -1.37
CA VAL A 227 13.42 -18.18 -0.55
C VAL A 227 13.89 -16.95 -1.32
N GLU A 228 14.39 -17.14 -2.54
CA GLU A 228 14.93 -16.04 -3.33
C GLU A 228 13.84 -15.02 -3.72
N MET A 229 12.67 -15.50 -4.14
CA MET A 229 11.52 -14.66 -4.49
C MET A 229 11.02 -13.83 -3.29
N VAL A 230 10.86 -14.46 -2.12
CA VAL A 230 10.40 -13.77 -0.92
C VAL A 230 11.45 -12.79 -0.44
N CYS A 231 12.73 -13.17 -0.42
CA CYS A 231 13.82 -12.25 -0.08
C CYS A 231 13.90 -11.06 -1.03
N LEU A 232 13.67 -11.23 -2.33
CA LEU A 232 13.57 -10.12 -3.29
C LEU A 232 12.48 -9.12 -2.86
N HIS A 233 11.30 -9.61 -2.47
CA HIS A 233 10.21 -8.76 -1.99
C HIS A 233 10.52 -8.07 -0.66
N VAL A 234 11.08 -8.79 0.31
CA VAL A 234 11.48 -8.24 1.61
C VAL A 234 12.57 -7.17 1.44
N ILE A 235 13.62 -7.43 0.65
CA ILE A 235 14.69 -6.46 0.37
C ILE A 235 14.12 -5.20 -0.29
N SER A 236 13.23 -5.37 -1.29
CA SER A 236 12.59 -4.24 -1.97
C SER A 236 11.71 -3.42 -1.02
N LEU A 237 11.05 -4.08 -0.06
CA LEU A 237 10.31 -3.41 1.01
C LEU A 237 11.23 -2.62 1.95
N MET A 238 12.35 -3.21 2.36
CA MET A 238 13.33 -2.53 3.22
C MET A 238 13.93 -1.29 2.53
N GLU A 239 14.23 -1.38 1.23
CA GLU A 239 14.70 -0.23 0.44
C GLU A 239 13.65 0.88 0.37
N ALA A 240 12.38 0.54 0.14
CA ALA A 240 11.28 1.50 0.09
C ALA A 240 11.07 2.23 1.43
N LEU A 241 11.04 1.48 2.53
CA LEU A 241 10.89 2.05 3.87
C LEU A 241 12.11 2.90 4.26
N GLN A 242 13.31 2.50 3.85
CA GLN A 242 14.52 3.29 4.04
C GLN A 242 14.50 4.59 3.22
N GLU A 243 14.06 4.55 1.95
CA GLU A 243 13.89 5.75 1.11
C GLU A 243 12.91 6.75 1.75
N CYS A 244 11.88 6.25 2.45
CA CYS A 244 10.92 7.07 3.18
C CYS A 244 11.37 7.49 4.59
N ASN A 245 12.57 7.10 5.04
CA ASN A 245 13.06 7.32 6.41
C ASN A 245 12.10 6.77 7.50
N SER A 246 11.54 5.58 7.27
CA SER A 246 10.57 4.98 8.19
C SER A 246 11.17 4.69 9.57
N THR A 247 10.49 5.18 10.61
CA THR A 247 10.78 4.93 12.02
C THR A 247 10.38 3.52 12.47
N ILE A 248 9.28 2.98 11.93
CA ILE A 248 8.84 1.60 12.15
C ILE A 248 9.89 0.65 11.58
N PHE A 249 10.42 0.94 10.39
CA PHE A 249 11.49 0.14 9.81
C PHE A 249 12.71 0.05 10.72
N VAL A 250 13.15 1.17 11.31
CA VAL A 250 14.29 1.17 12.27
C VAL A 250 14.08 0.17 13.40
N LYS A 251 12.85 0.03 13.90
CA LYS A 251 12.49 -0.92 14.96
C LYS A 251 12.42 -2.38 14.47
N LEU A 252 12.17 -2.61 13.17
CA LEU A 252 12.05 -3.95 12.58
C LEU A 252 13.39 -4.53 12.09
N ILE A 253 14.38 -3.68 11.79
CA ILE A 253 15.70 -4.11 11.30
C ILE A 253 16.33 -5.23 12.14
N PRO A 254 16.37 -5.16 13.49
CA PRO A 254 17.02 -6.19 14.30
C PRO A 254 16.43 -7.59 14.11
N MET A 255 15.17 -7.68 13.67
CA MET A 255 14.49 -8.95 13.39
C MET A 255 14.67 -9.37 11.93
N TRP A 256 14.45 -8.47 10.97
CA TRP A 256 14.43 -8.81 9.55
C TRP A 256 15.82 -9.04 8.96
N LEU A 257 16.83 -8.33 9.46
CA LEU A 257 18.17 -8.47 8.91
C LEU A 257 18.75 -9.87 9.18
N PRO A 258 18.71 -10.43 10.40
CA PRO A 258 19.10 -11.81 10.64
C PRO A 258 18.27 -12.83 9.87
N MET A 259 16.96 -12.58 9.74
CA MET A 259 16.05 -13.43 8.95
C MET A 259 16.54 -13.61 7.50
N ILE A 260 16.90 -12.52 6.82
CA ILE A 260 17.41 -12.60 5.44
C ILE A 260 18.85 -13.15 5.42
N GLN A 261 19.68 -12.74 6.37
CA GLN A 261 21.09 -13.16 6.43
C GLN A 261 21.25 -14.68 6.60
N SER A 262 20.35 -15.33 7.33
CA SER A 262 20.33 -16.80 7.46
C SER A 262 20.14 -17.53 6.12
N ASN A 263 19.67 -16.82 5.09
CA ASN A 263 19.38 -17.34 3.75
C ASN A 263 20.35 -16.86 2.67
N LEU A 264 21.47 -16.18 3.01
CA LEU A 264 22.41 -15.59 2.04
C LEU A 264 22.87 -16.54 0.94
N LYS A 265 23.15 -17.81 1.30
CA LYS A 265 23.59 -18.85 0.35
C LYS A 265 22.57 -19.19 -0.75
N HIS A 266 21.32 -18.76 -0.59
CA HIS A 266 20.22 -18.97 -1.53
C HIS A 266 19.91 -17.70 -2.35
N LEU A 267 20.60 -16.59 -2.11
CA LEU A 267 20.36 -15.33 -2.80
C LEU A 267 21.36 -15.14 -3.95
N SER A 268 20.89 -14.65 -5.09
CA SER A 268 21.76 -14.14 -6.15
C SER A 268 22.66 -13.01 -5.67
N ALA A 269 23.81 -12.85 -6.34
CA ALA A 269 24.79 -11.81 -6.01
C ALA A 269 24.18 -10.39 -6.04
N GLY A 270 23.23 -10.13 -6.94
CA GLY A 270 22.52 -8.85 -7.01
C GLY A 270 21.69 -8.56 -5.76
N LEU A 271 21.01 -9.57 -5.20
CA LEU A 271 20.26 -9.42 -3.95
C LEU A 271 21.18 -9.24 -2.74
N GLN A 272 22.31 -9.94 -2.71
CA GLN A 272 23.30 -9.79 -1.64
C GLN A 272 23.89 -8.37 -1.61
N LEU A 273 24.20 -7.79 -2.78
CA LEU A 273 24.69 -6.41 -2.89
C LEU A 273 23.64 -5.39 -2.42
N ARG A 274 22.37 -5.58 -2.77
CA ARG A 274 21.27 -4.73 -2.29
C ARG A 274 21.11 -4.80 -0.77
N LEU A 275 21.18 -6.01 -0.20
CA LEU A 275 21.14 -6.20 1.25
C LEU A 275 22.31 -5.49 1.95
N GLN A 276 23.52 -5.61 1.41
CA GLN A 276 24.70 -4.93 1.93
C GLN A 276 24.54 -3.38 1.87
N ALA A 277 23.96 -2.86 0.79
CA ALA A 277 23.69 -1.42 0.67
C ALA A 277 22.70 -0.93 1.74
N ILE A 278 21.66 -1.70 2.05
CA ILE A 278 20.74 -1.40 3.15
C ILE A 278 21.50 -1.34 4.47
N GLN A 279 22.33 -2.35 4.77
CA GLN A 279 23.10 -2.44 6.01
C GLN A 279 24.03 -1.24 6.22
N ASN A 280 24.77 -0.86 5.17
CA ASN A 280 25.66 0.29 5.23
C ASN A 280 24.90 1.57 5.61
N ARG A 281 23.75 1.81 4.97
CA ARG A 281 22.91 2.98 5.25
C ARG A 281 22.32 2.98 6.66
N VAL A 282 21.89 1.82 7.16
CA VAL A 282 21.41 1.68 8.55
C VAL A 282 22.50 2.03 9.54
N ASN A 283 23.72 1.53 9.33
CA ASN A 283 24.86 1.84 10.19
C ASN A 283 25.18 3.34 10.18
N HIS A 284 25.13 3.99 9.01
CA HIS A 284 25.31 5.44 8.90
C HIS A 284 24.21 6.24 9.62
N GLN A 285 22.93 5.82 9.52
CA GLN A 285 21.81 6.46 10.22
C GLN A 285 21.87 6.28 11.76
N CYS A 286 22.50 5.22 12.26
CA CYS A 286 22.71 5.04 13.69
C CYS A 286 23.85 5.93 14.23
N LEU A 287 24.84 6.26 13.38
CA LEU A 287 26.01 7.06 13.73
C LEU A 287 25.77 8.57 13.59
N GLN A 288 24.96 8.98 12.60
CA GLN A 288 24.49 10.35 12.45
C GLN A 288 23.09 10.40 13.08
N GLY A 289 22.98 10.95 14.30
CA GLY A 289 21.66 11.19 14.92
C GLY A 289 20.69 11.84 13.93
N GLN A 290 19.41 11.47 13.99
CA GLN A 290 18.37 11.82 13.01
C GLN A 290 18.56 13.24 12.46
N THR A 291 19.01 13.36 11.20
CA THR A 291 19.01 14.65 10.50
C THR A 291 17.56 14.97 10.18
N SER A 292 16.96 15.81 11.01
CA SER A 292 15.61 16.33 10.81
C SER A 292 15.57 17.24 9.57
N GLY A 293 15.18 16.66 8.43
CA GLY A 293 14.89 17.33 7.15
C GLY A 293 15.37 16.48 5.96
N ALA A 294 14.56 16.09 4.97
CA ALA A 294 13.31 16.63 4.45
C ALA A 294 12.31 15.50 4.08
N PRO A 295 11.26 15.28 4.89
CA PRO A 295 10.21 14.29 4.62
C PRO A 295 9.22 14.57 3.46
N PRO A 296 9.11 15.76 2.81
CA PRO A 296 8.15 15.91 1.71
C PRO A 296 8.63 15.31 0.38
N PHE A 297 9.91 15.47 0.02
CA PHE A 297 10.37 15.16 -1.34
C PHE A 297 10.56 13.65 -1.57
N ALA A 298 11.22 12.96 -0.64
CA ALA A 298 11.45 11.52 -0.75
C ALA A 298 10.13 10.74 -0.72
N LEU A 299 9.21 11.10 0.18
CA LEU A 299 7.88 10.50 0.24
C LEU A 299 7.09 10.72 -1.05
N ARG A 300 7.03 11.96 -1.58
CA ARG A 300 6.33 12.24 -2.85
C ARG A 300 6.91 11.45 -4.01
N LYS A 301 8.24 11.38 -4.11
CA LYS A 301 8.90 10.58 -5.14
C LYS A 301 8.56 9.10 -5.00
N TRP A 302 8.63 8.55 -3.79
CA TRP A 302 8.27 7.16 -3.52
C TRP A 302 6.80 6.87 -3.86
N LEU A 303 5.86 7.77 -3.52
CA LEU A 303 4.45 7.63 -3.87
C LEU A 303 4.24 7.60 -5.40
N GLN A 304 4.92 8.49 -6.14
CA GLN A 304 4.87 8.49 -7.61
C GLN A 304 5.44 7.19 -8.21
N CYS A 305 6.57 6.71 -7.70
CA CYS A 305 7.15 5.43 -8.13
C CYS A 305 6.24 4.25 -7.78
N THR A 306 5.62 4.26 -6.61
CA THR A 306 4.66 3.24 -6.14
C THR A 306 3.42 3.20 -7.03
N GLN A 307 2.83 4.36 -7.32
CA GLN A 307 1.73 4.48 -8.28
C GLN A 307 2.09 3.86 -9.61
N PHE A 308 3.25 4.22 -10.17
CA PHE A 308 3.68 3.70 -11.47
C PHE A 308 3.85 2.19 -11.44
N LYS A 309 4.53 1.63 -10.42
CA LYS A 309 4.71 0.18 -10.27
C LYS A 309 3.38 -0.55 -10.15
N MET A 310 2.45 -0.05 -9.34
CA MET A 310 1.11 -0.64 -9.17
C MET A 310 0.34 -0.64 -10.49
N ALA A 311 0.35 0.48 -11.22
CA ALA A 311 -0.31 0.59 -12.52
C ALA A 311 0.25 -0.41 -13.54
N GLN A 312 1.59 -0.55 -13.61
CA GLN A 312 2.23 -1.47 -14.55
C GLN A 312 1.90 -2.94 -14.24
N VAL A 313 1.92 -3.34 -12.97
CA VAL A 313 1.58 -4.73 -12.59
C VAL A 313 0.11 -5.04 -12.86
N GLU A 314 -0.80 -4.08 -12.66
CA GLU A 314 -2.21 -4.26 -13.01
C GLU A 314 -2.43 -4.39 -14.52
N ILE A 315 -1.76 -3.57 -15.34
CA ILE A 315 -1.83 -3.66 -16.80
C ILE A 315 -1.34 -5.03 -17.26
N GLN A 316 -0.19 -5.50 -16.77
CA GLN A 316 0.37 -6.82 -17.10
C GLN A 316 -0.57 -7.95 -16.68
N SER A 317 -1.15 -7.88 -15.48
CA SER A 317 -2.09 -8.89 -14.97
C SER A 317 -3.39 -8.92 -15.78
N SER A 318 -3.90 -7.74 -16.15
CA SER A 318 -5.10 -7.58 -16.97
C SER A 318 -4.90 -8.10 -18.40
N GLU A 319 -3.81 -7.72 -19.07
CA GLU A 319 -3.48 -8.18 -20.42
C GLU A 319 -3.31 -9.69 -20.48
N ALA A 320 -2.63 -10.28 -19.49
CA ALA A 320 -2.49 -11.73 -19.39
C ALA A 320 -3.83 -12.43 -19.18
N ALA A 321 -4.75 -11.86 -18.39
CA ALA A 321 -6.07 -12.43 -18.17
C ALA A 321 -6.95 -12.38 -19.43
N SER A 322 -6.91 -11.28 -20.18
CA SER A 322 -7.70 -11.08 -21.40
C SER A 322 -7.25 -11.98 -22.57
N GLN A 323 -6.03 -12.52 -22.56
CA GLN A 323 -5.58 -13.48 -23.57
C GLN A 323 -6.28 -14.85 -23.45
N PHE A 324 -6.79 -15.21 -22.27
CA PHE A 324 -7.48 -16.49 -22.04
C PHE A 324 -9.00 -16.40 -22.25
N TYR A 325 -9.56 -15.19 -22.23
CA TYR A 325 -10.97 -14.93 -22.50
C TYR A 325 -11.08 -13.68 -23.39
N PRO A 326 -11.06 -13.82 -24.73
CA PRO A 326 -11.34 -12.70 -25.61
C PRO A 326 -12.77 -12.21 -25.35
N MET A 327 -12.90 -10.92 -25.04
CA MET A 327 -14.19 -10.22 -24.94
C MET A 327 -14.89 -10.16 -26.29
#